data_AF-A0A7C5U088-F1
#
_entry.id   AF-A0A7C5U088-F1
#
_cell.length_a   1.000
_cell.length_b   1.000
_cell.length_c   1.000
_cell.angle_alpha   90.00
_cell.angle_beta   90.00
_cell.angle_gamma   90.00
#
_symmetry.space_group_name_H-M   'P 1'
#
loop_
_entity.id
_entity.type
_entity.pdbx_description
1 polymer ?
#
loop_
_entity_poly.entity_id
_entity_poly.type
_entity_poly.pdbx_seq_one_letter_code
_entity_poly.pdbx_strand_id
1 'polypeptide(L)'
;MLQPDPNKPRLTIQHIIFNTMREPFNITEVRQALAYATPYSVILDQVFGGLYVPLYTIVPKGMFGYTEYGIIKYTYNLTKAREIINSLKAKGFDPTKYTITIIYNTGNTARAQIAALLQNAWSQLGFKVLVETYNWPQYLNKVDHFDFDVSLLGWIPDYLDADNYLTPFVWGGAEFKEINYYKDATTADVSKYLSKVERVIDTPKYIVVVGPKGSGASYTEATNKPLLIISYVLDEEATKKNWEKPYAMVTIGAPGWKDVPVSALVKLSKRVLDPEVREAIINAAVIVFNNEVPMIMLGQAITGLNYGSWVKNMYYPLTTFARYDLVYEDPNAPVVDTGVLGIKNDPETMVLAYIGWPDTFDTAKSYESFGWEIFQQIYSKLVDYEYENIEPEPQIAIAWAFNEAGDELYFVIRDGVVAYDPWNNKIYNITAVDVLFSIWRVARLNLDPSWLISDFIDVNASTVMSLDEFRQTLSKGLVTVYHGKEYKVNDLDSLLKVFGTSGVSINGVVKFKLYSPYAPILHIFTTGPASIISMQYALGDNYEKALKDSNYGRNPSAWASYVIPGEDDSTFKLLKDKPISTGPYYVASYKEDTYILLKINPYYWNSDIWLKLYGYKPKP
;
A
#
# COMPACT_ATOMS: atom_id res chain seq x y z
N MET A 1 -7.92 -13.66 -26.75
CA MET A 1 -7.55 -12.24 -26.98
C MET A 1 -7.55 -11.57 -25.62
N LEU A 2 -6.45 -10.89 -25.26
CA LEU A 2 -6.43 -10.00 -24.09
C LEU A 2 -7.54 -8.97 -24.31
N GLN A 3 -8.58 -8.98 -23.47
CA GLN A 3 -9.57 -7.90 -23.46
C GLN A 3 -9.23 -7.00 -22.27
N PRO A 4 -8.41 -5.95 -22.47
CA PRO A 4 -8.14 -5.01 -21.40
C PRO A 4 -9.41 -4.24 -21.04
N ASP A 5 -9.68 -4.08 -19.74
CA ASP A 5 -10.73 -3.19 -19.25
C ASP A 5 -10.13 -1.85 -18.79
N PRO A 6 -10.24 -0.77 -19.60
CA PRO A 6 -9.71 0.54 -19.24
C PRO A 6 -10.41 1.19 -18.04
N ASN A 7 -11.56 0.65 -17.60
CA ASN A 7 -12.28 1.16 -16.44
C ASN A 7 -11.78 0.57 -15.11
N LYS A 8 -10.98 -0.50 -15.16
CA LYS A 8 -10.42 -1.20 -13.99
C LYS A 8 -8.88 -1.29 -14.08
N PRO A 9 -8.18 -0.14 -14.10
CA PRO A 9 -6.72 -0.17 -14.14
C PRO A 9 -6.14 -0.72 -12.83
N ARG A 10 -5.06 -1.51 -12.93
CA ARG A 10 -4.28 -1.97 -11.76
C ARG A 10 -3.59 -0.81 -11.10
N LEU A 11 -3.25 -0.88 -9.82
CA LEU A 11 -2.63 0.29 -9.16
C LEU A 11 -1.15 0.50 -9.54
N THR A 12 -0.61 -0.28 -10.48
CA THR A 12 0.74 -0.08 -11.02
C THR A 12 0.84 1.18 -11.88
N ILE A 13 1.74 2.09 -11.53
CA ILE A 13 1.96 3.36 -12.25
C ILE A 13 3.33 3.40 -12.94
N GLN A 14 3.44 4.18 -14.01
CA GLN A 14 4.69 4.56 -14.67
C GLN A 14 4.84 6.08 -14.66
N HIS A 15 6.05 6.55 -14.38
CA HIS A 15 6.29 7.98 -14.16
C HIS A 15 7.73 8.39 -14.50
N ILE A 16 7.91 9.70 -14.66
CA ILE A 16 9.18 10.38 -14.85
C ILE A 16 9.42 11.28 -13.64
N ILE A 17 10.56 11.12 -12.98
CA ILE A 17 10.92 11.86 -11.76
C ILE A 17 11.86 12.99 -12.14
N PHE A 18 11.56 14.21 -11.69
CA PHE A 18 12.49 15.34 -11.76
C PHE A 18 13.20 15.53 -10.43
N ASN A 19 14.51 15.77 -10.45
CA ASN A 19 15.22 16.25 -9.27
C ASN A 19 14.97 17.76 -9.07
N THR A 20 13.92 18.10 -8.35
CA THR A 20 13.46 19.50 -8.17
C THR A 20 14.41 20.35 -7.33
N MET A 21 15.47 19.76 -6.75
CA MET A 21 16.50 20.48 -6.01
C MET A 21 17.57 21.11 -6.93
N ARG A 22 17.55 20.81 -8.23
CA ARG A 22 18.55 21.27 -9.20
C ARG A 22 17.92 22.13 -10.28
N GLU A 23 18.66 23.12 -10.77
CA GLU A 23 18.26 23.82 -11.99
C GLU A 23 18.35 22.89 -13.21
N PRO A 24 17.45 23.02 -14.20
CA PRO A 24 16.32 23.96 -14.25
C PRO A 24 15.03 23.41 -13.63
N PHE A 25 15.07 22.24 -12.99
CA PHE A 25 13.90 21.54 -12.45
C PHE A 25 13.35 22.13 -11.15
N ASN A 26 14.06 23.05 -10.50
CA ASN A 26 13.50 23.88 -9.44
C ASN A 26 12.46 24.91 -9.96
N ILE A 27 12.42 25.17 -11.27
CA ILE A 27 11.45 26.08 -11.90
C ILE A 27 10.22 25.29 -12.36
N THR A 28 9.07 25.57 -11.76
CA THR A 28 7.81 24.86 -12.05
C THR A 28 7.40 24.95 -13.51
N GLU A 29 7.55 26.12 -14.14
CA GLU A 29 7.20 26.33 -15.55
C GLU A 29 8.06 25.49 -16.50
N VAL A 30 9.31 25.20 -16.14
CA VAL A 30 10.16 24.29 -16.93
C VAL A 30 9.59 22.87 -16.87
N ARG A 31 9.21 22.38 -15.68
CA ARG A 31 8.60 21.04 -15.52
C ARG A 31 7.27 20.94 -16.28
N GLN A 32 6.43 21.97 -16.22
CA GLN A 32 5.19 22.06 -17.00
C GLN A 32 5.45 22.05 -18.52
N ALA A 33 6.46 22.77 -19.01
CA ALA A 33 6.83 22.75 -20.42
C ALA A 33 7.29 21.35 -20.87
N LEU A 34 8.08 20.65 -20.05
CA LEU A 34 8.52 19.28 -20.33
C LEU A 34 7.36 18.27 -20.30
N ALA A 35 6.38 18.46 -19.41
CA ALA A 35 5.15 17.68 -19.40
C ALA A 35 4.34 17.86 -20.70
N TYR A 36 4.08 19.10 -21.13
CA TYR A 36 3.44 19.35 -22.43
C TYR A 36 4.25 18.83 -23.62
N ALA A 37 5.58 18.76 -23.52
CA ALA A 37 6.42 18.19 -24.56
C ALA A 37 6.53 16.65 -24.51
N THR A 38 5.87 15.96 -23.57
CA THR A 38 5.94 14.50 -23.44
C THR A 38 4.97 13.81 -24.40
N PRO A 39 5.42 12.87 -25.25
CA PRO A 39 4.56 12.20 -26.23
C PRO A 39 3.75 11.04 -25.61
N TYR A 40 2.80 11.35 -24.73
CA TYR A 40 2.04 10.38 -23.94
C TYR A 40 1.40 9.25 -24.76
N SER A 41 0.61 9.57 -25.80
CA SER A 41 -0.08 8.54 -26.60
C SER A 41 0.89 7.59 -27.29
N VAL A 42 2.03 8.08 -27.79
CA VAL A 42 3.05 7.23 -28.41
C VAL A 42 3.62 6.26 -27.38
N ILE A 43 3.89 6.74 -26.16
CA ILE A 43 4.38 5.91 -25.06
C ILE A 43 3.33 4.83 -24.71
N LEU A 44 2.08 5.22 -24.48
CA LEU A 44 1.02 4.29 -24.05
C LEU A 44 0.66 3.26 -25.14
N ASP A 45 0.53 3.70 -26.39
CA ASP A 45 0.06 2.85 -27.48
C ASP A 45 1.18 1.97 -28.06
N GLN A 46 2.39 2.51 -28.23
CA GLN A 46 3.47 1.81 -28.92
C GLN A 46 4.47 1.15 -27.98
N VAL A 47 4.91 1.86 -26.93
CA VAL A 47 5.90 1.31 -25.98
C VAL A 47 5.23 0.28 -25.06
N PHE A 48 4.04 0.61 -24.56
CA PHE A 48 3.27 -0.28 -23.70
C PHE A 48 2.24 -1.15 -24.43
N GLY A 49 2.13 -1.04 -25.76
CA GLY A 49 1.24 -1.88 -26.57
C GLY A 49 -0.25 -1.72 -26.24
N GLY A 50 -0.67 -0.55 -25.74
CA GLY A 50 -2.05 -0.31 -25.33
C GLY A 50 -2.46 -0.97 -24.00
N LEU A 51 -1.50 -1.50 -23.23
CA LEU A 51 -1.75 -2.13 -21.92
C LEU A 51 -1.65 -1.15 -20.74
N TYR A 52 -1.70 0.15 -21.03
CA TYR A 52 -1.74 1.22 -20.03
C TYR A 52 -2.75 2.29 -20.43
N VAL A 53 -3.44 2.85 -19.44
CA VAL A 53 -4.30 4.04 -19.60
C VAL A 53 -3.62 5.28 -19.04
N PRO A 54 -3.93 6.49 -19.53
CA PRO A 54 -3.37 7.73 -18.99
C PRO A 54 -3.66 7.89 -17.49
N LEU A 55 -2.65 8.37 -16.75
CA LEU A 55 -2.77 8.74 -15.34
C LEU A 55 -2.19 10.14 -15.17
N TYR A 56 -2.87 10.99 -14.40
CA TYR A 56 -2.47 12.39 -14.19
C TYR A 56 -2.17 12.72 -12.72
N THR A 57 -2.42 11.78 -11.82
CA THR A 57 -2.31 11.94 -10.37
C THR A 57 -1.32 10.94 -9.80
N ILE A 58 -0.64 11.31 -8.72
CA ILE A 58 0.28 10.39 -8.01
C ILE A 58 -0.47 9.25 -7.31
N VAL A 59 -1.68 9.51 -6.82
CA VAL A 59 -2.61 8.48 -6.35
C VAL A 59 -3.31 7.88 -7.57
N PRO A 60 -3.20 6.57 -7.84
CA PRO A 60 -3.80 5.92 -9.01
C PRO A 60 -5.33 5.86 -8.96
N LYS A 61 -5.96 5.74 -10.13
CA LYS A 61 -7.41 5.52 -10.25
C LYS A 61 -7.78 4.19 -9.59
N GLY A 62 -8.83 4.20 -8.79
CA GLY A 62 -9.27 3.03 -8.02
C GLY A 62 -8.66 2.94 -6.62
N MET A 63 -7.91 3.95 -6.16
CA MET A 63 -7.46 4.06 -4.77
C MET A 63 -8.20 5.18 -4.03
N PHE A 64 -8.40 5.01 -2.73
CA PHE A 64 -8.96 6.05 -1.86
C PHE A 64 -8.14 7.35 -1.99
N GLY A 65 -8.83 8.49 -2.14
CA GLY A 65 -8.20 9.79 -2.36
C GLY A 65 -7.78 10.09 -3.81
N TYR A 66 -8.06 9.20 -4.78
CA TYR A 66 -8.02 9.56 -6.20
C TYR A 66 -9.03 10.67 -6.51
N THR A 67 -8.64 11.63 -7.35
CA THR A 67 -9.55 12.70 -7.80
C THR A 67 -9.21 13.14 -9.22
N GLU A 68 -10.22 13.51 -9.99
CA GLU A 68 -10.05 14.25 -11.24
C GLU A 68 -10.30 15.77 -11.06
N TYR A 69 -10.79 16.18 -9.89
CA TYR A 69 -11.09 17.58 -9.60
C TYR A 69 -9.80 18.40 -9.49
N GLY A 70 -9.75 19.53 -10.18
CA GLY A 70 -8.59 20.43 -10.14
C GLY A 70 -7.32 19.85 -10.77
N ILE A 71 -7.41 18.73 -11.49
CA ILE A 71 -6.28 18.07 -12.14
C ILE A 71 -6.10 18.58 -13.57
N ILE A 72 -4.89 19.04 -13.89
CA ILE A 72 -4.45 19.38 -15.24
C ILE A 72 -4.13 18.09 -16.00
N LYS A 73 -4.87 17.85 -17.08
CA LYS A 73 -4.66 16.75 -18.02
C LYS A 73 -3.61 17.13 -19.06
N TYR A 74 -2.33 17.00 -18.71
CA TYR A 74 -1.22 17.27 -19.64
C TYR A 74 -1.31 16.35 -20.85
N THR A 75 -1.27 16.95 -22.04
CA THR A 75 -1.27 16.25 -23.33
C THR A 75 -0.09 16.73 -24.16
N TYR A 76 0.34 15.94 -25.15
CA TYR A 76 1.43 16.33 -26.03
C TYR A 76 1.06 17.58 -26.83
N ASN A 77 1.64 18.71 -26.46
CA ASN A 77 1.43 20.02 -27.07
C ASN A 77 2.75 20.80 -27.07
N LEU A 78 3.57 20.55 -28.10
CA LEU A 78 4.87 21.19 -28.26
C LEU A 78 4.76 22.71 -28.45
N THR A 79 3.66 23.21 -29.03
CA THR A 79 3.40 24.65 -29.15
C THR A 79 3.27 25.29 -27.77
N LYS A 80 2.44 24.71 -26.89
CA LYS A 80 2.27 25.19 -25.51
C LYS A 80 3.58 25.13 -24.72
N ALA A 81 4.33 24.04 -24.86
CA ALA A 81 5.64 23.91 -24.25
C ALA A 81 6.60 25.04 -24.69
N ARG A 82 6.64 25.36 -25.99
CA ARG A 82 7.44 26.47 -26.53
C ARG A 82 6.97 27.83 -26.04
N GLU A 83 5.67 28.07 -25.91
CA GLU A 83 5.14 29.32 -25.33
C GLU A 83 5.65 29.54 -23.91
N ILE A 84 5.60 28.50 -23.06
CA ILE A 84 6.08 28.56 -21.68
C ILE A 84 7.59 28.87 -21.66
N ILE A 85 8.39 28.13 -22.44
CA ILE A 85 9.84 28.36 -22.53
C ILE A 85 10.16 29.77 -23.06
N ASN A 86 9.41 30.27 -24.04
CA ASN A 86 9.61 31.63 -24.58
C ASN A 86 9.26 32.71 -23.55
N SER A 87 8.22 32.50 -22.73
CA SER A 87 7.90 33.39 -21.59
C SER A 87 9.04 33.43 -20.57
N LEU A 88 9.66 32.28 -20.28
CA LEU A 88 10.86 32.22 -19.43
C LEU A 88 12.07 32.89 -20.09
N LYS A 89 12.28 32.72 -21.40
CA LYS A 89 13.35 33.41 -22.14
C LYS A 89 13.23 34.93 -22.06
N ALA A 90 12.01 35.47 -22.13
CA ALA A 90 11.77 36.89 -21.93
C ALA A 90 12.17 37.38 -20.53
N LYS A 91 12.27 36.47 -19.54
CA LYS A 91 12.77 36.74 -18.18
C LYS A 91 14.25 36.39 -17.99
N GLY A 92 14.98 36.07 -19.07
CA GLY A 92 16.42 35.78 -19.04
C GLY A 92 16.80 34.30 -18.91
N PHE A 93 15.84 33.37 -18.92
CA PHE A 93 16.12 31.93 -18.93
C PHE A 93 16.65 31.49 -20.30
N ASP A 94 17.71 30.69 -20.34
CA ASP A 94 18.28 30.16 -21.59
C ASP A 94 18.37 28.62 -21.52
N PRO A 95 17.47 27.88 -22.20
CA PRO A 95 17.46 26.42 -22.15
C PRO A 95 18.73 25.79 -22.73
N THR A 96 19.47 26.52 -23.59
CA THR A 96 20.68 25.98 -24.24
C THR A 96 21.86 25.82 -23.28
N LYS A 97 21.80 26.46 -22.12
CA LYS A 97 22.80 26.33 -21.04
C LYS A 97 22.66 25.05 -20.23
N TYR A 98 21.52 24.37 -20.35
CA TYR A 98 21.20 23.20 -19.53
C TYR A 98 21.37 21.91 -20.34
N THR A 99 22.04 20.95 -19.72
CA THR A 99 22.05 19.55 -20.17
C THR A 99 21.13 18.76 -19.24
N ILE A 100 20.18 18.03 -19.81
CA ILE A 100 19.27 17.14 -19.09
C ILE A 100 19.72 15.71 -19.31
N THR A 101 20.05 14.99 -18.26
CA THR A 101 20.40 13.55 -18.34
C THR A 101 19.24 12.68 -17.86
N ILE A 102 18.67 11.88 -18.76
CA ILE A 102 17.61 10.91 -18.43
C ILE A 102 18.27 9.58 -18.10
N ILE A 103 18.05 9.07 -16.89
CA ILE A 103 18.57 7.78 -16.44
C ILE A 103 17.46 6.71 -16.39
N TYR A 104 17.82 5.46 -16.67
CA TYR A 104 16.96 4.29 -16.49
C TYR A 104 17.77 3.01 -16.22
N ASN A 105 17.12 1.95 -15.75
CA ASN A 105 17.82 0.70 -15.47
C ASN A 105 18.07 -0.17 -16.72
N THR A 106 19.25 -0.76 -16.80
CA THR A 106 19.68 -1.62 -17.92
C THR A 106 18.78 -2.85 -18.05
N GLY A 107 18.51 -3.27 -19.29
CA GLY A 107 17.61 -4.40 -19.59
C GLY A 107 16.13 -4.02 -19.68
N ASN A 108 15.75 -2.78 -19.37
CA ASN A 108 14.37 -2.32 -19.52
C ASN A 108 14.13 -1.64 -20.88
N THR A 109 13.65 -2.40 -21.86
CA THR A 109 13.38 -1.93 -23.23
C THR A 109 12.36 -0.80 -23.28
N ALA A 110 11.30 -0.87 -22.45
CA ALA A 110 10.26 0.16 -22.42
C ALA A 110 10.83 1.52 -21.97
N ARG A 111 11.63 1.54 -20.89
CA ARG A 111 12.29 2.76 -20.41
C ARG A 111 13.30 3.31 -21.41
N ALA A 112 14.03 2.45 -22.12
CA ALA A 112 14.94 2.88 -23.19
C ALA A 112 14.20 3.61 -24.33
N GLN A 113 13.06 3.06 -24.78
CA GLN A 113 12.22 3.68 -25.81
C GLN A 113 11.61 5.01 -25.32
N ILE A 114 11.11 5.06 -24.09
CA ILE A 114 10.60 6.30 -23.47
C ILE A 114 11.71 7.35 -23.43
N ALA A 115 12.92 7.01 -22.95
CA ALA A 115 14.03 7.95 -22.86
C ALA A 115 14.39 8.55 -24.23
N ALA A 116 14.38 7.75 -25.30
CA ALA A 116 14.62 8.23 -26.66
C ALA A 116 13.53 9.18 -27.18
N LEU A 117 12.25 8.88 -26.88
CA LEU A 117 11.12 9.75 -27.21
C LEU A 117 11.21 11.10 -26.48
N LEU A 118 11.54 11.08 -25.19
CA LEU A 118 11.75 12.28 -24.38
C LEU A 118 12.95 13.10 -24.87
N GLN A 119 14.07 12.43 -25.17
CA GLN A 119 15.26 13.08 -25.73
C GLN A 119 14.91 13.85 -27.01
N ASN A 120 14.19 13.22 -27.94
CA ASN A 120 13.78 13.86 -29.18
C ASN A 120 12.85 15.07 -28.94
N ALA A 121 11.85 14.91 -28.07
CA ALA A 121 10.84 15.94 -27.87
C ALA A 121 11.38 17.14 -27.08
N TRP A 122 12.11 16.89 -25.99
CA TRP A 122 12.63 17.94 -25.11
C TRP A 122 13.77 18.73 -25.74
N SER A 123 14.58 18.12 -26.62
CA SER A 123 15.59 18.87 -27.39
C SER A 123 14.98 19.94 -28.31
N GLN A 124 13.72 19.78 -28.74
CA GLN A 124 13.02 20.78 -29.54
C GLN A 124 12.62 22.05 -28.77
N LEU A 125 12.80 22.07 -27.45
CA LEU A 125 12.65 23.26 -26.59
C LEU A 125 13.96 24.03 -26.42
N GLY A 126 15.08 23.49 -26.92
CA GLY A 126 16.42 24.10 -26.85
C GLY A 126 17.35 23.48 -25.80
N PHE A 127 16.91 22.45 -25.07
CA PHE A 127 17.75 21.72 -24.12
C PHE A 127 18.69 20.73 -24.83
N LYS A 128 19.91 20.55 -24.31
CA LYS A 128 20.73 19.39 -24.66
C LYS A 128 20.26 18.20 -23.82
N VAL A 129 19.81 17.11 -24.44
CA VAL A 129 19.27 15.96 -23.69
C VAL A 129 20.13 14.72 -23.94
N LEU A 130 20.59 14.09 -22.87
CA LEU A 130 21.38 12.86 -22.86
C LEU A 130 20.58 11.73 -22.23
N VAL A 131 20.96 10.49 -22.56
CA VAL A 131 20.34 9.28 -22.01
C VAL A 131 21.45 8.36 -21.50
N GLU A 132 21.30 7.89 -20.27
CA GLU A 132 22.24 6.98 -19.62
C GLU A 132 21.50 5.81 -18.97
N THR A 133 22.20 4.69 -18.78
CA THR A 133 21.64 3.51 -18.13
C THR A 133 22.60 2.90 -17.12
N TYR A 134 22.03 2.30 -16.07
CA TYR A 134 22.75 1.71 -14.96
C TYR A 134 22.14 0.36 -14.58
N ASN A 135 22.92 -0.58 -14.04
CA ASN A 135 22.33 -1.79 -13.46
C ASN A 135 21.42 -1.44 -12.26
N TRP A 136 20.51 -2.34 -11.90
CA TRP A 136 19.44 -2.01 -10.93
C TRP A 136 19.94 -1.48 -9.57
N PRO A 137 20.92 -2.11 -8.89
CA PRO A 137 21.45 -1.57 -7.63
C PRO A 137 22.10 -0.18 -7.78
N GLN A 138 22.89 0.03 -8.83
CA GLN A 138 23.50 1.34 -9.09
C GLN A 138 22.46 2.41 -9.42
N TYR A 139 21.45 2.04 -10.19
CA TYR A 139 20.33 2.91 -10.54
C TYR A 139 19.55 3.35 -9.29
N LEU A 140 19.16 2.40 -8.44
CA LEU A 140 18.48 2.71 -7.17
C LEU A 140 19.34 3.59 -6.27
N ASN A 141 20.62 3.28 -6.10
CA ASN A 141 21.52 4.11 -5.31
C ASN A 141 21.58 5.56 -5.82
N LYS A 142 21.54 5.79 -7.15
CA LYS A 142 21.47 7.14 -7.72
C LYS A 142 20.15 7.84 -7.42
N VAL A 143 19.02 7.14 -7.56
CA VAL A 143 17.69 7.68 -7.23
C VAL A 143 17.63 8.04 -5.75
N ASP A 144 18.07 7.14 -4.88
CA ASP A 144 18.08 7.29 -3.43
C ASP A 144 18.89 8.49 -2.96
N HIS A 145 20.01 8.79 -3.62
CA HIS A 145 20.89 9.90 -3.25
C HIS A 145 20.70 11.16 -4.11
N PHE A 146 19.61 11.26 -4.87
CA PHE A 146 19.33 12.40 -5.75
C PHE A 146 20.47 12.71 -6.74
N ASP A 147 21.17 11.66 -7.19
CA ASP A 147 22.26 11.73 -8.16
C ASP A 147 21.77 11.48 -9.59
N PHE A 148 20.79 12.29 -9.99
CA PHE A 148 20.16 12.28 -11.31
C PHE A 148 19.54 13.65 -11.62
N ASP A 149 19.30 13.90 -12.91
CA ASP A 149 18.46 15.02 -13.36
C ASP A 149 17.02 14.55 -13.54
N VAL A 150 16.86 13.49 -14.34
CA VAL A 150 15.58 12.86 -14.65
C VAL A 150 15.70 11.34 -14.54
N SER A 151 14.74 10.70 -13.90
CA SER A 151 14.74 9.25 -13.69
C SER A 151 13.42 8.60 -14.16
N LEU A 152 13.50 7.44 -14.83
CA LEU A 152 12.33 6.69 -15.31
C LEU A 152 12.02 5.50 -14.40
N LEU A 153 10.90 5.56 -13.68
CA LEU A 153 10.54 4.56 -12.68
C LEU A 153 9.06 4.17 -12.79
N GLY A 154 8.72 3.05 -12.16
CA GLY A 154 7.35 2.60 -11.97
C GLY A 154 7.15 2.18 -10.52
N TRP A 155 5.90 2.13 -10.08
CA TRP A 155 5.55 1.79 -8.70
C TRP A 155 4.36 0.84 -8.66
N ILE A 156 4.40 -0.10 -7.73
CA ILE A 156 3.29 -0.97 -7.33
C ILE A 156 3.19 -0.80 -5.83
N PRO A 157 2.01 -0.57 -5.24
CA PRO A 157 1.96 -0.21 -3.85
C PRO A 157 2.01 -1.45 -2.95
N ASP A 158 2.71 -1.33 -1.82
CA ASP A 158 2.89 -2.42 -0.85
C ASP A 158 1.59 -2.74 -0.09
N TYR A 159 0.75 -1.72 0.10
CA TYR A 159 -0.56 -1.79 0.74
C TYR A 159 -1.52 -0.76 0.11
N LEU A 160 -2.83 -1.02 0.18
CA LEU A 160 -3.86 -0.28 -0.59
C LEU A 160 -4.32 1.03 0.04
N ASP A 161 -3.37 1.92 0.33
CA ASP A 161 -3.67 3.23 0.85
C ASP A 161 -2.86 4.32 0.14
N ALA A 162 -3.45 5.52 0.00
CA ALA A 162 -2.79 6.67 -0.60
C ALA A 162 -1.44 7.02 0.06
N ASP A 163 -1.23 6.69 1.34
CA ASP A 163 0.05 6.90 2.02
C ASP A 163 1.22 6.22 1.30
N ASN A 164 1.00 5.05 0.68
CA ASN A 164 2.03 4.35 -0.09
C ASN A 164 2.45 5.07 -1.38
N TYR A 165 1.73 6.14 -1.76
CA TYR A 165 2.12 7.08 -2.82
C TYR A 165 2.54 8.44 -2.25
N LEU A 166 1.83 8.93 -1.24
CA LEU A 166 2.08 10.26 -0.68
C LEU A 166 3.41 10.32 0.08
N THR A 167 3.69 9.37 0.98
CA THR A 167 4.95 9.38 1.75
C THR A 167 6.18 9.22 0.82
N PRO A 168 6.23 8.27 -0.14
CA PRO A 168 7.43 8.08 -0.97
C PRO A 168 7.66 9.15 -2.04
N PHE A 169 6.62 9.88 -2.49
CA PHE A 169 6.74 10.79 -3.64
C PHE A 169 6.35 12.24 -3.36
N VAL A 170 5.44 12.48 -2.40
CA VAL A 170 4.82 13.80 -2.19
C VAL A 170 5.34 14.47 -0.92
N TRP A 171 5.68 13.69 0.12
CA TRP A 171 6.19 14.24 1.37
C TRP A 171 7.53 14.94 1.15
N GLY A 172 7.57 16.24 1.39
CA GLY A 172 8.75 17.10 1.19
C GLY A 172 9.77 17.05 2.32
N GLY A 173 9.71 16.06 3.22
CA GLY A 173 10.67 15.88 4.31
C GLY A 173 10.47 16.78 5.53
N ALA A 174 9.45 17.65 5.54
CA ALA A 174 9.16 18.48 6.70
C ALA A 174 8.52 17.66 7.83
N GLU A 175 8.94 17.97 9.06
CA GLU A 175 8.47 17.37 10.31
C GLU A 175 7.80 18.42 11.20
N PHE A 176 6.92 17.98 12.08
CA PHE A 176 6.04 18.87 12.83
C PHE A 176 5.91 18.45 14.28
N LYS A 177 5.99 19.42 15.18
CA LYS A 177 5.72 19.24 16.62
C LYS A 177 4.22 19.12 16.89
N GLU A 178 3.42 19.79 16.06
CA GLU A 178 1.97 19.82 16.16
C GLU A 178 1.37 19.96 14.77
N ILE A 179 0.29 19.22 14.48
CA ILE A 179 -0.54 19.41 13.29
C ILE A 179 -2.00 19.18 13.70
N ASN A 180 -2.87 20.14 13.44
CA ASN A 180 -4.31 20.03 13.70
C ASN A 180 -5.12 20.37 12.46
N TYR A 181 -6.38 19.93 12.46
CA TYR A 181 -7.36 20.37 11.50
C TYR A 181 -8.63 20.88 12.18
N TYR A 182 -9.33 21.77 11.48
CA TYR A 182 -10.62 22.32 11.86
C TYR A 182 -11.57 22.17 10.67
N LYS A 183 -12.49 21.21 10.80
CA LYS A 183 -13.52 20.89 9.81
C LYS A 183 -14.65 21.92 9.88
N ASP A 184 -15.34 22.13 8.76
CA ASP A 184 -16.53 23.01 8.65
C ASP A 184 -16.30 24.45 9.15
N ALA A 185 -15.07 24.93 8.97
CA ALA A 185 -14.67 26.27 9.39
C ALA A 185 -15.16 27.34 8.40
N THR A 186 -15.18 28.58 8.87
CA THR A 186 -15.50 29.77 8.07
C THR A 186 -14.27 30.62 7.80
N THR A 187 -14.37 31.57 6.87
CA THR A 187 -13.29 32.53 6.59
C THR A 187 -12.86 33.32 7.83
N ALA A 188 -13.79 33.60 8.74
CA ALA A 188 -13.50 34.28 10.01
C ALA A 188 -12.63 33.43 10.96
N ASP A 189 -12.70 32.10 10.86
CA ASP A 189 -11.94 31.18 11.70
C ASP A 189 -10.47 31.09 11.31
N VAL A 190 -10.11 31.45 10.08
CA VAL A 190 -8.71 31.45 9.60
C VAL A 190 -7.81 32.29 10.51
N SER A 191 -8.28 33.47 10.91
CA SER A 191 -7.56 34.38 11.81
C SER A 191 -7.38 33.85 13.24
N LYS A 192 -8.16 32.84 13.64
CA LYS A 192 -8.10 32.21 14.97
C LYS A 192 -7.03 31.14 15.05
N TYR A 193 -6.74 30.47 13.93
CA TYR A 193 -5.92 29.26 13.90
C TYR A 193 -4.60 29.42 13.16
N LEU A 194 -4.49 30.37 12.22
CA LEU A 194 -3.29 30.58 11.42
C LEU A 194 -2.65 31.96 11.68
N SER A 195 -1.32 32.00 11.75
CA SER A 195 -0.55 33.25 11.70
C SER A 195 -0.38 33.78 10.28
N LYS A 196 -0.37 32.87 9.30
CA LYS A 196 -0.30 33.18 7.87
C LYS A 196 -1.00 32.07 7.07
N VAL A 197 -1.67 32.44 5.98
CA VAL A 197 -2.11 31.47 4.96
C VAL A 197 -0.95 31.20 4.01
N GLU A 198 -0.51 29.95 3.92
CA GLU A 198 0.57 29.56 2.99
C GLU A 198 0.04 28.87 1.74
N ARG A 199 -1.02 28.06 1.86
CA ARG A 199 -1.73 27.51 0.69
C ARG A 199 -3.24 27.52 0.89
N VAL A 200 -3.94 27.74 -0.21
CA VAL A 200 -5.39 27.57 -0.35
C VAL A 200 -5.60 26.61 -1.52
N ILE A 201 -6.23 25.48 -1.26
CA ILE A 201 -6.46 24.44 -2.26
C ILE A 201 -7.96 24.15 -2.34
N ASP A 202 -8.52 24.38 -3.51
CA ASP A 202 -9.90 24.00 -3.81
C ASP A 202 -9.97 22.49 -4.10
N THR A 203 -10.74 21.76 -3.29
CA THR A 203 -10.95 20.32 -3.40
C THR A 203 -12.43 20.02 -3.65
N PRO A 204 -12.83 18.78 -4.00
CA PRO A 204 -14.24 18.48 -4.29
C PRO A 204 -15.22 18.96 -3.21
N LYS A 205 -14.88 18.74 -1.92
CA LYS A 205 -15.77 19.00 -0.78
C LYS A 205 -15.41 20.24 0.04
N TYR A 206 -14.13 20.61 0.09
CA TYR A 206 -13.62 21.67 0.97
C TYR A 206 -12.74 22.69 0.23
N ILE A 207 -12.67 23.90 0.77
CA ILE A 207 -11.49 24.76 0.58
C ILE A 207 -10.49 24.43 1.68
N VAL A 208 -9.38 23.81 1.33
CA VAL A 208 -8.33 23.45 2.28
C VAL A 208 -7.37 24.63 2.44
N VAL A 209 -7.28 25.17 3.65
CA VAL A 209 -6.43 26.34 3.98
C VAL A 209 -5.34 25.89 4.94
N VAL A 210 -4.08 26.01 4.53
CA VAL A 210 -2.93 25.46 5.25
C VAL A 210 -1.98 26.58 5.65
N GLY A 211 -1.48 26.54 6.90
CA GLY A 211 -0.44 27.47 7.33
C GLY A 211 0.08 27.22 8.76
N PRO A 212 1.09 28.00 9.18
CA PRO A 212 1.62 27.92 10.53
C PRO A 212 0.58 28.33 11.56
N LYS A 213 0.52 27.58 12.66
CA LYS A 213 -0.34 27.84 13.81
C LYS A 213 -0.08 29.25 14.35
N GLY A 214 -1.15 29.97 14.67
CA GLY A 214 -1.09 31.30 15.26
C GLY A 214 -2.39 32.06 15.08
N SER A 215 -2.34 33.38 15.07
CA SER A 215 -3.52 34.22 14.83
C SER A 215 -3.19 35.41 13.93
N GLY A 216 -4.24 36.01 13.36
CA GLY A 216 -4.14 37.23 12.55
C GLY A 216 -4.03 37.01 11.04
N ALA A 217 -4.01 35.77 10.56
CA ALA A 217 -4.12 35.50 9.12
C ALA A 217 -5.47 35.97 8.56
N SER A 218 -5.47 36.44 7.31
CA SER A 218 -6.69 36.87 6.60
C SER A 218 -6.93 36.00 5.38
N TYR A 219 -8.19 35.61 5.18
CA TYR A 219 -8.68 34.96 3.98
C TYR A 219 -10.09 35.46 3.70
N THR A 220 -10.27 36.23 2.63
CA THR A 220 -11.53 36.94 2.33
C THR A 220 -12.19 36.49 1.03
N GLU A 221 -11.64 35.48 0.36
CA GLU A 221 -12.21 34.97 -0.88
C GLU A 221 -13.56 34.32 -0.61
N ALA A 222 -14.56 34.68 -1.42
CA ALA A 222 -15.88 34.10 -1.32
C ALA A 222 -15.84 32.64 -1.78
N THR A 223 -16.41 31.74 -0.97
CA THR A 223 -16.50 30.30 -1.28
C THR A 223 -17.89 29.78 -0.96
N ASN A 224 -18.33 28.82 -1.77
CA ASN A 224 -19.56 28.05 -1.56
C ASN A 224 -19.32 26.71 -0.83
N LYS A 225 -18.05 26.36 -0.57
CA LYS A 225 -17.64 25.16 0.17
C LYS A 225 -17.17 25.53 1.58
N PRO A 226 -17.40 24.65 2.58
CA PRO A 226 -16.81 24.82 3.91
C PRO A 226 -15.28 24.85 3.83
N LEU A 227 -14.65 25.53 4.78
CA LEU A 227 -13.19 25.50 4.91
C LEU A 227 -12.78 24.28 5.75
N LEU A 228 -11.67 23.67 5.34
CA LEU A 228 -10.89 22.76 6.17
C LEU A 228 -9.57 23.46 6.47
N ILE A 229 -9.42 23.98 7.69
CA ILE A 229 -8.22 24.70 8.10
C ILE A 229 -7.22 23.70 8.69
N ILE A 230 -5.98 23.73 8.23
CA ILE A 230 -4.89 22.89 8.72
C ILE A 230 -3.80 23.80 9.27
N SER A 231 -3.56 23.69 10.58
CA SER A 231 -2.53 24.45 11.28
C SER A 231 -1.38 23.53 11.68
N TYR A 232 -0.15 24.04 11.60
CA TYR A 232 1.02 23.27 12.02
C TYR A 232 2.03 24.10 12.81
N VAL A 233 2.83 23.41 13.63
CA VAL A 233 4.06 23.94 14.23
C VAL A 233 5.21 23.14 13.65
N LEU A 234 6.03 23.78 12.81
CA LEU A 234 7.17 23.15 12.16
C LEU A 234 8.21 22.72 13.20
N ASP A 235 8.72 21.50 13.07
CA ASP A 235 9.93 21.09 13.73
C ASP A 235 11.12 21.45 12.84
N GLU A 236 11.67 22.66 13.04
CA GLU A 236 12.76 23.18 12.22
C GLU A 236 14.01 22.31 12.28
N GLU A 237 14.34 21.75 13.45
CA GLU A 237 15.53 20.92 13.63
C GLU A 237 15.40 19.59 12.89
N ALA A 238 14.29 18.88 13.09
CA ALA A 238 14.03 17.62 12.41
C ALA A 238 13.89 17.80 10.90
N THR A 239 13.21 18.86 10.46
CA THR A 239 13.07 19.22 9.04
C THR A 239 14.43 19.50 8.41
N LYS A 240 15.27 20.30 9.07
CA LYS A 240 16.61 20.62 8.57
C LYS A 240 17.47 19.35 8.48
N LYS A 241 17.40 18.46 9.47
CA LYS A 241 18.10 17.17 9.46
C LYS A 241 17.72 16.33 8.23
N ASN A 242 16.44 16.25 7.89
CA ASN A 242 15.98 15.55 6.69
C ASN A 242 16.51 16.20 5.41
N TRP A 243 16.62 17.53 5.38
CA TRP A 243 17.04 18.28 4.20
C TRP A 243 18.54 18.41 3.98
N GLU A 244 19.37 18.23 5.02
CA GLU A 244 20.84 18.33 4.95
C GLU A 244 21.46 17.17 4.16
N LYS A 245 20.92 15.95 4.34
CA LYS A 245 21.36 14.74 3.64
C LYS A 245 20.13 13.94 3.18
N PRO A 246 19.43 14.41 2.14
CA PRO A 246 18.19 13.79 1.72
C PRO A 246 18.45 12.39 1.16
N TYR A 247 17.60 11.44 1.54
CA TYR A 247 17.54 10.10 1.00
C TYR A 247 16.10 9.86 0.49
N ALA A 248 15.96 9.53 -0.80
CA ALA A 248 14.67 9.41 -1.44
C ALA A 248 13.80 8.35 -0.75
N MET A 249 12.51 8.63 -0.63
CA MET A 249 11.50 7.76 -0.02
C MET A 249 11.70 7.45 1.49
N VAL A 250 12.82 7.89 2.08
CA VAL A 250 13.15 7.69 3.51
C VAL A 250 13.07 8.99 4.28
N THR A 251 13.78 10.03 3.85
CA THR A 251 13.77 11.35 4.53
C THR A 251 13.01 12.42 3.76
N ILE A 252 12.76 12.21 2.46
CA ILE A 252 11.98 13.06 1.58
C ILE A 252 11.57 12.27 0.33
N GLY A 253 10.46 12.63 -0.30
CA GLY A 253 10.01 11.98 -1.52
C GLY A 253 11.02 12.07 -2.68
N ALA A 254 10.96 11.09 -3.58
CA ALA A 254 11.94 10.93 -4.67
C ALA A 254 12.18 12.13 -5.60
N PRO A 255 11.25 13.10 -5.78
CA PRO A 255 11.55 14.34 -6.52
C PRO A 255 12.37 15.37 -5.75
N GLY A 256 12.47 15.24 -4.42
CA GLY A 256 13.13 16.22 -3.56
C GLY A 256 12.34 17.53 -3.43
N TRP A 257 11.04 17.48 -3.67
CA TRP A 257 10.14 18.64 -3.70
C TRP A 257 9.81 19.09 -2.27
N LYS A 258 10.51 20.14 -1.82
CA LYS A 258 10.46 20.66 -0.45
C LYS A 258 9.33 21.67 -0.26
N ASP A 259 8.11 21.17 -0.06
CA ASP A 259 6.94 22.00 0.28
C ASP A 259 6.44 21.68 1.70
N VAL A 260 6.51 22.66 2.61
CA VAL A 260 6.11 22.49 4.02
C VAL A 260 4.60 22.31 4.18
N PRO A 261 3.73 23.17 3.64
CA PRO A 261 2.28 22.96 3.68
C PRO A 261 1.84 21.58 3.16
N VAL A 262 2.38 21.14 2.02
CA VAL A 262 2.05 19.82 1.45
C VAL A 262 2.60 18.69 2.30
N SER A 263 3.78 18.84 2.89
CA SER A 263 4.28 17.88 3.89
C SER A 263 3.34 17.76 5.10
N ALA A 264 2.73 18.86 5.53
CA ALA A 264 1.73 18.84 6.61
C ALA A 264 0.47 18.06 6.18
N LEU A 265 0.01 18.24 4.92
CA LEU A 265 -1.09 17.44 4.36
C LEU A 265 -0.75 15.94 4.38
N VAL A 266 0.42 15.55 3.89
CA VAL A 266 0.83 14.14 3.86
C VAL A 266 0.89 13.57 5.28
N LYS A 267 1.57 14.23 6.23
CA LYS A 267 1.68 13.76 7.62
C LYS A 267 0.33 13.67 8.32
N LEU A 268 -0.57 14.62 8.07
CA LEU A 268 -1.90 14.62 8.67
C LEU A 268 -2.79 13.52 8.09
N SER A 269 -2.71 13.25 6.78
CA SER A 269 -3.51 12.20 6.12
C SER A 269 -3.31 10.81 6.71
N LYS A 270 -2.16 10.57 7.36
CA LYS A 270 -1.82 9.33 8.05
C LYS A 270 -2.57 9.17 9.37
N ARG A 271 -2.99 10.26 10.02
CA ARG A 271 -3.51 10.28 11.40
C ARG A 271 -5.04 10.42 11.49
N VAL A 272 -5.68 10.98 10.46
CA VAL A 272 -7.11 11.28 10.48
C VAL A 272 -7.93 10.03 10.20
N LEU A 273 -8.84 9.68 11.12
CA LEU A 273 -9.79 8.57 10.94
C LEU A 273 -11.06 8.98 10.18
N ASP A 274 -11.53 10.23 10.31
CA ASP A 274 -12.69 10.74 9.55
C ASP A 274 -12.39 10.62 8.03
N PRO A 275 -13.08 9.72 7.31
CA PRO A 275 -12.75 9.44 5.91
C PRO A 275 -12.99 10.64 5.00
N GLU A 276 -13.95 11.51 5.32
CA GLU A 276 -14.26 12.67 4.49
C GLU A 276 -13.19 13.75 4.62
N VAL A 277 -12.73 14.02 5.85
CA VAL A 277 -11.63 14.96 6.10
C VAL A 277 -10.34 14.41 5.49
N ARG A 278 -10.07 13.12 5.69
CA ARG A 278 -8.88 12.46 5.16
C ARG A 278 -8.82 12.50 3.64
N GLU A 279 -9.94 12.23 2.95
CA GLU A 279 -10.06 12.34 1.49
C GLU A 279 -9.75 13.76 1.00
N ALA A 280 -10.27 14.79 1.66
CA ALA A 280 -10.01 16.19 1.31
C ALA A 280 -8.53 16.57 1.44
N ILE A 281 -7.86 16.10 2.50
CA ILE A 281 -6.42 16.31 2.72
C ILE A 281 -5.60 15.64 1.61
N ILE A 282 -5.92 14.39 1.28
CA ILE A 282 -5.24 13.64 0.22
C ILE A 282 -5.45 14.33 -1.13
N ASN A 283 -6.69 14.69 -1.47
CA ASN A 283 -7.01 15.41 -2.70
C ASN A 283 -6.24 16.73 -2.81
N ALA A 284 -6.12 17.50 -1.72
CA ALA A 284 -5.35 18.74 -1.73
C ALA A 284 -3.87 18.49 -2.09
N ALA A 285 -3.25 17.46 -1.49
CA ALA A 285 -1.86 17.10 -1.81
C ALA A 285 -1.71 16.65 -3.28
N VAL A 286 -2.63 15.84 -3.78
CA VAL A 286 -2.66 15.35 -5.17
C VAL A 286 -2.80 16.50 -6.18
N ILE A 287 -3.68 17.46 -5.91
CA ILE A 287 -3.92 18.63 -6.76
C ILE A 287 -2.66 19.50 -6.85
N VAL A 288 -2.03 19.82 -5.72
CA VAL A 288 -0.80 20.63 -5.72
C VAL A 288 0.33 19.90 -6.46
N PHE A 289 0.49 18.59 -6.19
CA PHE A 289 1.47 17.76 -6.88
C PHE A 289 1.26 17.78 -8.40
N ASN A 290 0.04 17.59 -8.89
CA ASN A 290 -0.24 17.64 -10.33
C ASN A 290 0.03 19.03 -10.94
N ASN A 291 -0.36 20.10 -10.25
CA ASN A 291 -0.18 21.47 -10.75
C ASN A 291 1.30 21.88 -10.84
N GLU A 292 2.12 21.40 -9.91
CA GLU A 292 3.54 21.73 -9.84
C GLU A 292 4.44 20.74 -10.58
N VAL A 293 3.94 19.58 -10.98
CA VAL A 293 4.65 18.60 -11.82
C VAL A 293 6.06 18.24 -11.28
N PRO A 294 6.25 17.90 -9.99
CA PRO A 294 7.53 17.35 -9.54
C PRO A 294 7.82 15.98 -10.20
N MET A 295 6.77 15.32 -10.71
CA MET A 295 6.85 14.13 -11.55
C MET A 295 5.88 14.26 -12.73
N ILE A 296 6.23 13.68 -13.87
CA ILE A 296 5.28 13.44 -14.97
C ILE A 296 4.69 12.05 -14.77
N MET A 297 3.37 12.00 -14.58
CA MET A 297 2.61 10.76 -14.59
C MET A 297 2.38 10.32 -16.04
N LEU A 298 2.72 9.07 -16.37
CA LEU A 298 2.53 8.54 -17.73
C LEU A 298 1.21 7.79 -17.83
N GLY A 299 1.07 6.74 -17.03
CA GLY A 299 -0.06 5.85 -17.13
C GLY A 299 -0.12 4.81 -16.03
N GLN A 300 -1.25 4.12 -16.01
CA GLN A 300 -1.58 3.06 -15.08
C GLN A 300 -1.84 1.77 -15.87
N ALA A 301 -1.31 0.64 -15.40
CA ALA A 301 -1.42 -0.62 -16.11
C ALA A 301 -2.88 -1.09 -16.17
N ILE A 302 -3.27 -1.75 -17.26
CA ILE A 302 -4.57 -2.45 -17.37
C ILE A 302 -4.30 -3.94 -17.59
N THR A 303 -5.10 -4.78 -16.94
CA THR A 303 -4.95 -6.23 -17.07
C THR A 303 -5.58 -6.69 -18.37
N GLY A 304 -4.83 -7.41 -19.20
CA GLY A 304 -5.45 -8.23 -20.23
C GLY A 304 -5.88 -9.58 -19.65
N LEU A 305 -7.12 -9.98 -19.89
CA LEU A 305 -7.60 -11.32 -19.51
C LEU A 305 -6.83 -12.39 -20.30
N ASN A 306 -5.99 -13.19 -19.63
CA ASN A 306 -5.16 -14.22 -20.25
C ASN A 306 -5.47 -15.62 -19.70
N TYR A 307 -6.69 -16.09 -19.87
CA TYR A 307 -7.10 -17.45 -19.54
C TYR A 307 -8.02 -18.01 -20.63
N GLY A 308 -8.10 -19.35 -20.72
CA GLY A 308 -9.00 -20.03 -21.65
C GLY A 308 -10.46 -19.68 -21.37
N SER A 309 -11.32 -19.65 -22.40
CA SER A 309 -12.74 -19.29 -22.24
C SER A 309 -13.53 -20.25 -21.33
N TRP A 310 -12.94 -21.42 -21.05
CA TRP A 310 -13.45 -22.42 -20.12
C TRP A 310 -13.16 -22.09 -18.65
N VAL A 311 -12.21 -21.19 -18.34
CA VAL A 311 -11.96 -20.71 -16.96
C VAL A 311 -12.99 -19.65 -16.59
N LYS A 312 -13.60 -19.81 -15.43
CA LYS A 312 -14.68 -18.99 -14.89
C LYS A 312 -14.27 -18.37 -13.56
N ASN A 313 -14.86 -17.22 -13.27
CA ASN A 313 -14.66 -16.45 -12.03
C ASN A 313 -13.22 -16.03 -11.72
N MET A 314 -12.28 -16.13 -12.67
CA MET A 314 -10.99 -15.50 -12.53
C MET A 314 -11.16 -13.98 -12.49
N TYR A 315 -10.70 -13.37 -11.40
CA TYR A 315 -10.69 -11.93 -11.17
C TYR A 315 -9.25 -11.48 -10.91
N TYR A 316 -8.97 -10.19 -11.06
CA TYR A 316 -7.63 -9.66 -10.89
C TYR A 316 -7.65 -8.58 -9.81
N PRO A 317 -7.34 -8.93 -8.56
CA PRO A 317 -7.23 -7.94 -7.49
C PRO A 317 -6.26 -6.84 -7.89
N LEU A 318 -6.48 -5.66 -7.31
CA LEU A 318 -5.73 -4.48 -7.69
C LEU A 318 -4.25 -4.55 -7.29
N THR A 319 -3.92 -5.27 -6.20
CA THR A 319 -2.54 -5.51 -5.74
C THR A 319 -2.28 -6.85 -5.06
N THR A 320 -3.32 -7.66 -4.81
CA THR A 320 -3.17 -9.03 -4.31
C THR A 320 -3.33 -10.04 -5.45
N PHE A 321 -3.46 -11.31 -5.09
CA PHE A 321 -3.60 -12.42 -6.02
C PHE A 321 -5.00 -13.03 -5.93
N ALA A 322 -5.50 -13.52 -7.06
CA ALA A 322 -6.80 -14.16 -7.10
C ALA A 322 -6.82 -15.35 -6.13
N ARG A 323 -7.94 -15.54 -5.42
CA ARG A 323 -8.18 -16.73 -4.62
C ARG A 323 -8.51 -17.88 -5.54
N TYR A 324 -7.63 -18.87 -5.58
CA TYR A 324 -7.74 -20.00 -6.49
C TYR A 324 -8.97 -20.86 -6.22
N ASP A 325 -9.43 -20.89 -4.97
CA ASP A 325 -10.60 -21.62 -4.53
C ASP A 325 -11.93 -21.02 -5.01
N LEU A 326 -11.90 -19.82 -5.60
CA LEU A 326 -13.06 -19.16 -6.20
C LEU A 326 -13.09 -19.30 -7.73
N VAL A 327 -12.01 -19.85 -8.31
CA VAL A 327 -11.86 -20.08 -9.75
C VAL A 327 -12.24 -21.52 -10.07
N TYR A 328 -12.93 -21.73 -11.20
CA TYR A 328 -13.26 -23.06 -11.69
C TYR A 328 -13.19 -23.10 -13.22
N GLU A 329 -13.18 -24.31 -13.78
CA GLU A 329 -13.27 -24.51 -15.23
C GLU A 329 -14.49 -25.34 -15.64
N ASP A 330 -14.89 -25.20 -16.92
CA ASP A 330 -15.90 -26.07 -17.53
C ASP A 330 -15.46 -27.54 -17.44
N PRO A 331 -16.33 -28.48 -17.03
CA PRO A 331 -16.00 -29.90 -17.01
C PRO A 331 -15.52 -30.48 -18.36
N ASN A 332 -15.83 -29.81 -19.47
CA ASN A 332 -15.40 -30.18 -20.82
C ASN A 332 -14.13 -29.43 -21.28
N ALA A 333 -13.43 -28.75 -20.37
CA ALA A 333 -12.15 -28.12 -20.66
C ALA A 333 -11.15 -29.14 -21.24
N PRO A 334 -10.23 -28.73 -22.14
CA PRO A 334 -9.23 -29.64 -22.70
C PRO A 334 -8.32 -30.21 -21.60
N VAL A 335 -8.32 -31.54 -21.48
CA VAL A 335 -7.45 -32.26 -20.53
C VAL A 335 -6.18 -32.73 -21.23
N VAL A 336 -5.04 -32.32 -20.69
CA VAL A 336 -3.69 -32.70 -21.11
C VAL A 336 -2.86 -33.11 -19.90
N ASP A 337 -1.84 -33.94 -20.16
CA ASP A 337 -0.83 -34.25 -19.14
C ASP A 337 0.06 -33.02 -18.91
N THR A 338 0.30 -32.69 -17.65
CA THR A 338 1.12 -31.53 -17.28
C THR A 338 2.63 -31.83 -17.36
N GLY A 339 3.02 -33.10 -17.45
CA GLY A 339 4.39 -33.55 -17.31
C GLY A 339 4.90 -33.53 -15.86
N VAL A 340 4.06 -33.14 -14.90
CA VAL A 340 4.41 -33.00 -13.48
C VAL A 340 3.61 -34.02 -12.67
N LEU A 341 4.31 -34.94 -12.01
CA LEU A 341 3.73 -35.95 -11.10
C LEU A 341 2.60 -36.81 -11.72
N GLY A 342 2.50 -36.90 -13.05
CA GLY A 342 1.40 -37.58 -13.73
C GLY A 342 0.03 -36.90 -13.53
N ILE A 343 0.02 -35.65 -13.06
CA ILE A 343 -1.18 -34.83 -12.88
C ILE A 343 -1.61 -34.30 -14.25
N LYS A 344 -2.93 -34.28 -14.48
CA LYS A 344 -3.56 -33.69 -15.66
C LYS A 344 -4.27 -32.40 -15.25
N ASN A 345 -4.44 -31.46 -16.17
CA ASN A 345 -5.33 -30.30 -15.95
C ASN A 345 -6.80 -30.72 -16.18
N ASP A 346 -7.26 -31.70 -15.40
CA ASP A 346 -8.67 -32.09 -15.39
C ASP A 346 -9.51 -31.08 -14.57
N PRO A 347 -10.86 -31.19 -14.58
CA PRO A 347 -11.71 -30.25 -13.86
C PRO A 347 -11.49 -30.16 -12.34
N GLU A 348 -10.71 -31.08 -11.75
CA GLU A 348 -10.33 -31.05 -10.33
C GLU A 348 -8.95 -30.37 -10.10
N THR A 349 -8.24 -30.00 -11.17
CA THR A 349 -6.86 -29.52 -11.13
C THR A 349 -6.66 -28.24 -11.95
N MET A 350 -6.41 -27.14 -11.25
CA MET A 350 -5.92 -25.91 -11.90
C MET A 350 -4.40 -25.94 -12.05
N VAL A 351 -3.92 -25.62 -13.26
CA VAL A 351 -2.48 -25.55 -13.58
C VAL A 351 -2.11 -24.12 -13.93
N LEU A 352 -1.14 -23.57 -13.21
CA LEU A 352 -0.63 -22.22 -13.41
C LEU A 352 0.84 -22.30 -13.83
N ALA A 353 1.17 -21.63 -14.93
CA ALA A 353 2.54 -21.42 -15.36
C ALA A 353 2.97 -20.01 -14.93
N TYR A 354 4.04 -19.92 -14.16
CA TYR A 354 4.52 -18.67 -13.59
C TYR A 354 6.04 -18.53 -13.72
N ILE A 355 6.55 -17.31 -13.57
CA ILE A 355 7.99 -17.02 -13.51
C ILE A 355 8.39 -16.62 -12.09
N GLY A 356 9.43 -17.24 -11.54
CA GLY A 356 9.91 -16.98 -10.18
C GLY A 356 9.73 -18.17 -9.24
N TRP A 357 10.22 -18.00 -8.01
CA TRP A 357 10.17 -18.96 -6.92
C TRP A 357 10.14 -18.21 -5.59
N PRO A 358 9.39 -18.64 -4.56
CA PRO A 358 9.42 -17.99 -3.25
C PRO A 358 10.83 -18.04 -2.67
N ASP A 359 11.36 -16.91 -2.18
CA ASP A 359 12.62 -16.91 -1.42
C ASP A 359 12.53 -17.85 -0.20
N THR A 360 11.33 -17.92 0.38
CA THR A 360 10.99 -18.82 1.47
C THR A 360 9.47 -18.99 1.57
N PHE A 361 9.01 -20.10 2.15
CA PHE A 361 7.60 -20.23 2.54
C PHE A 361 7.25 -19.51 3.85
N ASP A 362 8.24 -18.92 4.52
CA ASP A 362 8.03 -18.12 5.73
C ASP A 362 7.62 -16.68 5.38
N THR A 363 6.46 -16.28 5.90
CA THR A 363 5.87 -14.96 5.68
C THR A 363 6.68 -13.82 6.30
N ALA A 364 7.68 -14.13 7.13
CA ALA A 364 8.58 -13.14 7.71
C ALA A 364 9.69 -12.62 6.77
N LYS A 365 9.98 -13.28 5.63
CA LYS A 365 11.09 -12.87 4.73
C LYS A 365 10.75 -12.78 3.23
N SER A 366 9.68 -13.42 2.74
CA SER A 366 9.38 -13.32 1.31
C SER A 366 8.66 -12.00 0.98
N TYR A 367 9.30 -11.14 0.18
CA TYR A 367 8.75 -9.86 -0.30
C TYR A 367 8.46 -9.84 -1.80
N GLU A 368 8.94 -10.83 -2.54
CA GLU A 368 8.69 -10.92 -3.97
C GLU A 368 7.26 -11.40 -4.27
N SER A 369 6.76 -11.08 -5.47
CA SER A 369 5.35 -11.21 -5.81
C SER A 369 4.85 -12.66 -5.81
N PHE A 370 5.65 -13.63 -6.24
CA PHE A 370 5.22 -15.02 -6.34
C PHE A 370 5.02 -15.67 -4.96
N GLY A 371 5.87 -15.35 -3.98
CA GLY A 371 5.73 -15.80 -2.61
C GLY A 371 4.47 -15.24 -1.97
N TRP A 372 4.16 -13.97 -2.20
CA TRP A 372 2.89 -13.37 -1.76
C TRP A 372 1.68 -14.01 -2.43
N GLU A 373 1.80 -14.44 -3.68
CA GLU A 373 0.76 -15.23 -4.36
C GLU A 373 0.50 -16.56 -3.66
N ILE A 374 1.55 -17.29 -3.29
CA ILE A 374 1.43 -18.53 -2.52
C ILE A 374 0.84 -18.26 -1.13
N PHE A 375 1.30 -17.21 -0.43
CA PHE A 375 0.79 -16.84 0.90
C PHE A 375 -0.70 -16.53 0.87
N GLN A 376 -1.19 -15.89 -0.19
CA GLN A 376 -2.62 -15.62 -0.37
C GLN A 376 -3.47 -16.90 -0.40
N GLN A 377 -2.90 -18.03 -0.84
CA GLN A 377 -3.61 -19.31 -0.91
C GLN A 377 -3.48 -20.15 0.36
N ILE A 378 -2.38 -20.02 1.11
CA ILE A 378 -2.09 -20.93 2.23
C ILE A 378 -2.24 -20.29 3.61
N TYR A 379 -2.26 -18.96 3.71
CA TYR A 379 -2.44 -18.26 4.98
C TYR A 379 -3.70 -17.40 5.01
N SER A 380 -4.35 -17.41 6.16
CA SER A 380 -5.33 -16.40 6.54
C SER A 380 -4.67 -15.26 7.29
N LYS A 381 -5.20 -14.05 7.13
CA LYS A 381 -4.82 -12.81 7.81
C LYS A 381 -5.97 -12.34 8.70
N LEU A 382 -5.80 -11.19 9.37
CA LEU A 382 -6.85 -10.60 10.21
C LEU A 382 -7.98 -9.99 9.37
N VAL A 383 -7.59 -9.29 8.31
CA VAL A 383 -8.45 -8.68 7.30
C VAL A 383 -7.87 -8.97 5.92
N ASP A 384 -8.70 -8.96 4.90
CA ASP A 384 -8.29 -9.16 3.51
C ASP A 384 -9.16 -8.33 2.56
N TYR A 385 -8.80 -8.25 1.29
CA TYR A 385 -9.67 -7.66 0.28
C TYR A 385 -10.58 -8.72 -0.33
N GLU A 386 -11.86 -8.40 -0.48
CA GLU A 386 -12.77 -9.21 -1.29
C GLU A 386 -12.69 -8.81 -2.77
N TYR A 387 -12.37 -9.77 -3.63
CA TYR A 387 -12.31 -9.60 -5.08
C TYR A 387 -11.40 -8.45 -5.55
N GLU A 388 -11.99 -7.43 -6.17
CA GLU A 388 -11.34 -6.22 -6.69
C GLU A 388 -11.59 -5.01 -5.79
N ASN A 389 -12.14 -5.22 -4.58
CA ASN A 389 -12.33 -4.16 -3.59
C ASN A 389 -10.98 -3.70 -3.03
N ILE A 390 -10.95 -2.47 -2.51
CA ILE A 390 -9.80 -1.85 -1.86
C ILE A 390 -10.03 -1.60 -0.38
N GLU A 391 -11.25 -1.81 0.11
CA GLU A 391 -11.55 -1.71 1.53
C GLU A 391 -11.26 -3.05 2.23
N PRO A 392 -10.53 -3.06 3.35
CA PRO A 392 -10.31 -4.27 4.13
C PRO A 392 -11.63 -4.83 4.68
N GLU A 393 -11.83 -6.14 4.49
CA GLU A 393 -12.99 -6.90 4.94
C GLU A 393 -12.61 -7.88 6.06
N PRO A 394 -13.55 -8.25 6.95
CA PRO A 394 -13.30 -9.21 8.02
C PRO A 394 -12.79 -10.57 7.54
N GLN A 395 -11.74 -11.10 8.19
CA GLN A 395 -11.25 -12.47 7.99
C GLN A 395 -11.16 -13.23 9.32
N ILE A 396 -9.96 -13.42 9.89
CA ILE A 396 -9.82 -13.98 11.24
C ILE A 396 -10.35 -12.98 12.27
N ALA A 397 -10.14 -11.68 12.04
CA ALA A 397 -10.81 -10.67 12.82
C ALA A 397 -12.22 -10.42 12.26
N ILE A 398 -13.23 -10.50 13.12
CA ILE A 398 -14.64 -10.30 12.75
C ILE A 398 -15.13 -8.88 13.00
N ALA A 399 -14.33 -8.07 13.69
CA ALA A 399 -14.56 -6.65 13.92
C ALA A 399 -13.26 -5.99 14.39
N TRP A 400 -13.17 -4.68 14.19
CA TRP A 400 -12.10 -3.86 14.76
C TRP A 400 -12.57 -2.48 15.19
N ALA A 401 -11.83 -1.87 16.11
CA ALA A 401 -12.04 -0.49 16.53
C ALA A 401 -10.74 0.14 17.03
N PHE A 402 -10.66 1.47 16.95
CA PHE A 402 -9.58 2.31 17.45
C PHE A 402 -10.00 3.03 18.73
N ASN A 403 -9.04 3.33 19.60
CA ASN A 403 -9.27 4.37 20.60
C ASN A 403 -9.40 5.76 19.93
N GLU A 404 -9.89 6.76 20.66
CA GLU A 404 -10.09 8.11 20.12
C GLU A 404 -8.78 8.77 19.66
N ALA A 405 -7.65 8.42 20.29
CA ALA A 405 -6.32 8.88 19.88
C ALA A 405 -5.86 8.25 18.55
N GLY A 406 -6.42 7.11 18.14
CA GLY A 406 -6.03 6.37 16.94
C GLY A 406 -4.74 5.57 17.04
N ASP A 407 -4.14 5.44 18.24
CA ASP A 407 -2.86 4.78 18.48
C ASP A 407 -2.98 3.42 19.18
N GLU A 408 -4.20 2.96 19.45
CA GLU A 408 -4.51 1.59 19.85
C GLU A 408 -5.60 1.02 18.94
N LEU A 409 -5.34 -0.15 18.37
CA LEU A 409 -6.24 -0.89 17.50
C LEU A 409 -6.61 -2.23 18.13
N TYR A 410 -7.91 -2.50 18.21
CA TYR A 410 -8.48 -3.69 18.81
C TYR A 410 -9.10 -4.56 17.74
N PHE A 411 -8.69 -5.83 17.63
CA PHE A 411 -9.31 -6.83 16.77
C PHE A 411 -10.04 -7.89 17.59
N VAL A 412 -11.32 -8.14 17.26
CA VAL A 412 -12.11 -9.23 17.82
C VAL A 412 -11.86 -10.48 16.99
N ILE A 413 -11.29 -11.51 17.60
CA ILE A 413 -10.84 -12.72 16.89
C ILE A 413 -11.94 -13.76 16.93
N ARG A 414 -12.29 -14.34 15.77
CA ARG A 414 -13.27 -15.43 15.72
C ARG A 414 -12.72 -16.72 16.32
N ASP A 415 -13.63 -17.58 16.73
CA ASP A 415 -13.33 -18.96 17.08
C ASP A 415 -13.40 -19.90 15.87
N GLY A 416 -12.89 -21.13 16.04
CA GLY A 416 -12.97 -22.20 15.06
C GLY A 416 -11.96 -22.12 13.90
N VAL A 417 -10.94 -21.26 14.02
CA VAL A 417 -9.82 -21.22 13.07
C VAL A 417 -8.75 -22.21 13.52
N VAL A 418 -8.27 -23.03 12.59
CA VAL A 418 -7.17 -23.97 12.82
C VAL A 418 -6.09 -23.81 11.76
N ALA A 419 -4.84 -24.07 12.14
CA ALA A 419 -3.73 -24.26 11.21
C ALA A 419 -3.51 -25.76 10.98
N TYR A 420 -3.43 -26.16 9.71
CA TYR A 420 -3.12 -27.52 9.28
C TYR A 420 -1.63 -27.66 8.97
N ASP A 421 -1.00 -28.65 9.60
CA ASP A 421 0.36 -29.11 9.33
C ASP A 421 0.30 -30.39 8.47
N PRO A 422 0.58 -30.29 7.15
CA PRO A 422 0.53 -31.43 6.25
C PRO A 422 1.72 -32.38 6.42
N TRP A 423 2.78 -31.97 7.11
CA TRP A 423 4.01 -32.74 7.29
C TRP A 423 3.88 -33.79 8.38
N ASN A 424 3.07 -33.49 9.41
CA ASN A 424 2.76 -34.41 10.51
C ASN A 424 1.27 -34.77 10.61
N ASN A 425 0.46 -34.31 9.65
CA ASN A 425 -1.00 -34.47 9.62
C ASN A 425 -1.67 -34.06 10.94
N LYS A 426 -1.36 -32.86 11.40
CA LYS A 426 -1.83 -32.32 12.70
C LYS A 426 -2.53 -30.98 12.50
N ILE A 427 -3.50 -30.69 13.37
CA ILE A 427 -4.17 -29.39 13.44
C ILE A 427 -3.82 -28.68 14.74
N TYR A 428 -3.77 -27.35 14.68
CA TYR A 428 -3.49 -26.46 15.80
C TYR A 428 -4.56 -25.37 15.86
N ASN A 429 -5.18 -25.16 17.00
CA ASN A 429 -6.15 -24.07 17.15
C ASN A 429 -5.45 -22.72 17.07
N ILE A 430 -6.07 -21.76 16.38
CA ILE A 430 -5.60 -20.38 16.31
C ILE A 430 -6.41 -19.54 17.29
N THR A 431 -5.70 -18.81 18.15
CA THR A 431 -6.27 -17.92 19.17
C THR A 431 -5.76 -16.49 18.99
N ALA A 432 -6.28 -15.56 19.79
CA ALA A 432 -5.71 -14.21 19.90
C ALA A 432 -4.20 -14.21 20.25
N VAL A 433 -3.69 -15.23 20.96
CA VAL A 433 -2.25 -15.35 21.26
C VAL A 433 -1.45 -15.66 20.00
N ASP A 434 -1.92 -16.59 19.17
CA ASP A 434 -1.27 -16.93 17.90
C ASP A 434 -1.24 -15.74 16.94
N VAL A 435 -2.32 -14.94 16.94
CA VAL A 435 -2.37 -13.69 16.17
C VAL A 435 -1.27 -12.73 16.60
N LEU A 436 -1.20 -12.41 17.91
CA LEU A 436 -0.19 -11.48 18.40
C LEU A 436 1.23 -12.04 18.21
N PHE A 437 1.43 -13.34 18.45
CA PHE A 437 2.71 -14.01 18.23
C PHE A 437 3.17 -13.93 16.77
N SER A 438 2.27 -14.14 15.81
CA SER A 438 2.58 -14.08 14.37
C SER A 438 3.16 -12.71 13.99
N ILE A 439 2.49 -11.63 14.40
CA ILE A 439 2.92 -10.26 14.12
C ILE A 439 4.19 -9.89 14.89
N TRP A 440 4.27 -10.26 16.17
CA TRP A 440 5.46 -10.03 17.00
C TRP A 440 6.69 -10.74 16.45
N ARG A 441 6.52 -11.97 15.96
CA ARG A 441 7.61 -12.79 15.41
C ARG A 441 8.21 -12.15 14.17
N VAL A 442 7.40 -11.59 13.26
CA VAL A 442 7.91 -10.87 12.09
C VAL A 442 8.80 -9.70 12.50
N ALA A 443 8.34 -8.87 13.43
CA ALA A 443 9.14 -7.77 13.96
C ALA A 443 10.41 -8.26 14.70
N ARG A 444 10.34 -9.40 15.39
CA ARG A 444 11.48 -9.99 16.10
C ARG A 444 12.54 -10.54 15.17
N LEU A 445 12.14 -11.27 14.13
CA LEU A 445 13.05 -11.84 13.13
C LEU A 445 13.78 -10.73 12.38
N ASN A 446 13.10 -9.61 12.14
CA ASN A 446 13.66 -8.42 11.49
C ASN A 446 14.32 -8.75 10.15
N LEU A 447 13.59 -9.54 9.35
CA LEU A 447 13.92 -9.91 7.98
C LEU A 447 13.04 -9.06 7.06
N ASP A 448 13.57 -8.62 5.91
CA ASP A 448 12.76 -7.84 4.97
C ASP A 448 11.57 -8.68 4.47
N PRO A 449 10.32 -8.17 4.47
CA PRO A 449 9.92 -6.78 4.62
C PRO A 449 9.30 -6.46 6.00
N SER A 450 9.95 -6.82 7.12
CA SER A 450 9.41 -6.63 8.48
C SER A 450 9.04 -5.19 8.83
N TRP A 451 9.59 -4.20 8.11
CA TRP A 451 9.25 -2.78 8.23
C TRP A 451 7.74 -2.52 8.09
N LEU A 452 7.02 -3.34 7.30
CA LEU A 452 5.56 -3.27 7.20
C LEU A 452 4.88 -3.45 8.56
N ILE A 453 5.52 -4.11 9.52
CA ILE A 453 5.05 -4.25 10.90
C ILE A 453 5.82 -3.33 11.85
N SER A 454 7.16 -3.42 11.84
CA SER A 454 8.02 -2.82 12.88
C SER A 454 8.06 -1.30 12.86
N ASP A 455 7.70 -0.65 11.74
CA ASP A 455 7.71 0.81 11.67
C ASP A 455 6.42 1.43 12.23
N PHE A 456 5.37 0.61 12.38
CA PHE A 456 4.04 1.08 12.73
C PHE A 456 3.55 0.56 14.08
N ILE A 457 3.93 -0.66 14.45
CA ILE A 457 3.39 -1.39 15.60
C ILE A 457 4.47 -1.59 16.66
N ASP A 458 4.21 -1.11 17.88
CA ASP A 458 4.96 -1.52 19.07
C ASP A 458 4.46 -2.91 19.51
N VAL A 459 5.07 -3.93 18.94
CA VAL A 459 4.68 -5.32 19.19
C VAL A 459 4.90 -5.74 20.65
N ASN A 460 5.78 -5.06 21.39
CA ASN A 460 6.05 -5.37 22.80
C ASN A 460 5.06 -4.68 23.75
N ALA A 461 4.50 -3.54 23.35
CA ALA A 461 3.41 -2.86 24.06
C ALA A 461 2.00 -3.35 23.66
N SER A 462 1.93 -4.22 22.66
CA SER A 462 0.70 -4.91 22.22
C SER A 462 0.35 -6.06 23.17
N THR A 463 -0.94 -6.41 23.27
CA THR A 463 -1.40 -7.39 24.29
C THR A 463 -2.63 -8.17 23.83
N VAL A 464 -2.75 -9.41 24.28
CA VAL A 464 -4.01 -10.17 24.25
C VAL A 464 -4.89 -9.76 25.43
N MET A 465 -6.20 -9.65 25.17
CA MET A 465 -7.22 -9.29 26.14
C MET A 465 -8.33 -10.34 26.17
N SER A 466 -8.93 -10.54 27.34
CA SER A 466 -10.19 -11.25 27.48
C SER A 466 -11.35 -10.42 26.93
N LEU A 467 -12.47 -11.09 26.62
CA LEU A 467 -13.66 -10.41 26.14
C LEU A 467 -14.25 -9.43 27.17
N ASP A 468 -14.13 -9.75 28.46
CA ASP A 468 -14.64 -8.89 29.53
C ASP A 468 -13.77 -7.64 29.74
N GLU A 469 -12.44 -7.77 29.64
CA GLU A 469 -11.54 -6.62 29.60
C GLU A 469 -11.85 -5.72 28.40
N PHE A 470 -12.09 -6.33 27.22
CA PHE A 470 -12.44 -5.56 26.02
C PHE A 470 -13.80 -4.86 26.16
N ARG A 471 -14.82 -5.50 26.74
CA ARG A 471 -16.12 -4.85 27.01
C ARG A 471 -15.97 -3.62 27.90
N GLN A 472 -15.07 -3.64 28.88
CA GLN A 472 -14.77 -2.48 29.73
C GLN A 472 -14.01 -1.37 28.99
N THR A 473 -13.15 -1.72 28.03
CA THR A 473 -12.52 -0.72 27.15
C THR A 473 -13.56 -0.10 26.22
N LEU A 474 -14.39 -0.94 25.59
CA LEU A 474 -15.40 -0.55 24.64
C LEU A 474 -16.45 0.39 25.27
N SER A 475 -16.84 0.15 26.52
CA SER A 475 -17.81 1.02 27.24
C SER A 475 -17.33 2.45 27.45
N LYS A 476 -16.03 2.73 27.31
CA LYS A 476 -15.46 4.09 27.34
C LYS A 476 -15.62 4.84 26.01
N GLY A 477 -16.07 4.14 24.96
CA GLY A 477 -16.21 4.65 23.60
C GLY A 477 -14.98 4.37 22.76
N LEU A 478 -15.18 3.70 21.62
CA LEU A 478 -14.19 3.52 20.56
C LEU A 478 -14.76 4.02 19.23
N VAL A 479 -13.89 4.14 18.24
CA VAL A 479 -14.22 4.58 16.88
C VAL A 479 -13.84 3.49 15.89
N THR A 480 -14.70 3.20 14.92
CA THR A 480 -14.33 2.33 13.80
C THR A 480 -14.74 2.97 12.48
N VAL A 481 -14.00 2.66 11.42
CA VAL A 481 -14.29 3.14 10.07
C VAL A 481 -14.46 1.91 9.18
N TYR A 482 -15.60 1.86 8.49
CA TYR A 482 -15.97 0.71 7.65
C TYR A 482 -16.93 1.16 6.53
N HIS A 483 -16.66 0.78 5.28
CA HIS A 483 -17.45 1.20 4.10
C HIS A 483 -17.59 2.72 4.00
N GLY A 484 -16.46 3.41 4.13
CA GLY A 484 -16.36 4.88 4.04
C GLY A 484 -17.09 5.68 5.13
N LYS A 485 -17.48 5.04 6.24
CA LYS A 485 -18.24 5.67 7.33
C LYS A 485 -17.58 5.45 8.67
N GLU A 486 -17.57 6.51 9.49
CA GLU A 486 -17.17 6.45 10.88
C GLU A 486 -18.35 6.03 11.77
N TYR A 487 -18.08 5.16 12.74
CA TYR A 487 -19.02 4.71 13.76
C TYR A 487 -18.39 4.88 15.14
N LYS A 488 -19.13 5.50 16.06
CA LYS A 488 -18.82 5.49 17.49
C LYS A 488 -19.51 4.29 18.12
N VAL A 489 -18.74 3.43 18.77
CA VAL A 489 -19.21 2.17 19.35
C VAL A 489 -18.87 2.14 20.84
N ASN A 490 -19.80 1.65 21.65
CA ASN A 490 -19.63 1.55 23.11
C ASN A 490 -20.01 0.20 23.70
N ASP A 491 -20.42 -0.75 22.86
CA ASP A 491 -20.72 -2.12 23.26
C ASP A 491 -20.41 -3.11 22.12
N LEU A 492 -20.28 -4.39 22.47
CA LEU A 492 -19.82 -5.41 21.53
C LEU A 492 -20.85 -5.68 20.43
N ASP A 493 -22.14 -5.62 20.75
CA ASP A 493 -23.21 -5.92 19.80
C ASP A 493 -23.30 -4.83 18.73
N SER A 494 -23.18 -3.56 19.12
CA SER A 494 -23.12 -2.44 18.17
C SER A 494 -21.89 -2.54 17.28
N LEU A 495 -20.72 -2.89 17.84
CA LEU A 495 -19.51 -3.12 17.06
C LEU A 495 -19.68 -4.27 16.05
N LEU A 496 -20.10 -5.46 16.48
CA LEU A 496 -20.30 -6.61 15.58
C LEU A 496 -21.37 -6.34 14.52
N LYS A 497 -22.40 -5.55 14.84
CA LYS A 497 -23.45 -5.16 13.90
C LYS A 497 -22.92 -4.29 12.76
N VAL A 498 -21.95 -3.41 13.02
CA VAL A 498 -21.28 -2.62 11.96
C VAL A 498 -20.66 -3.54 10.91
N PHE A 499 -20.04 -4.64 11.36
CA PHE A 499 -19.37 -5.62 10.49
C PHE A 499 -20.29 -6.74 9.97
N GLY A 500 -21.55 -6.80 10.42
CA GLY A 500 -22.46 -7.89 10.06
C GLY A 500 -22.06 -9.26 10.63
N THR A 501 -21.28 -9.28 11.72
CA THR A 501 -20.71 -10.50 12.32
C THR A 501 -21.36 -10.88 13.66
N SER A 502 -22.53 -10.32 13.96
CA SER A 502 -23.32 -10.68 15.14
C SER A 502 -23.57 -12.20 15.20
N GLY A 503 -23.31 -12.81 16.35
CA GLY A 503 -23.52 -14.25 16.58
C GLY A 503 -22.34 -15.15 16.19
N VAL A 504 -21.25 -14.62 15.62
CA VAL A 504 -20.03 -15.39 15.40
C VAL A 504 -19.33 -15.63 16.76
N SER A 505 -18.89 -16.86 17.01
CA SER A 505 -18.14 -17.21 18.24
C SER A 505 -16.79 -16.49 18.27
N ILE A 506 -16.36 -16.07 19.46
CA ILE A 506 -15.17 -15.21 19.68
C ILE A 506 -14.13 -15.96 20.51
N ASN A 507 -12.87 -15.89 20.08
CA ASN A 507 -11.70 -16.47 20.74
C ASN A 507 -10.67 -15.37 21.11
N GLY A 508 -11.12 -14.46 21.96
CA GLY A 508 -10.31 -13.37 22.51
C GLY A 508 -10.22 -12.12 21.64
N VAL A 509 -9.44 -11.16 22.12
CA VAL A 509 -9.22 -9.86 21.48
C VAL A 509 -7.72 -9.57 21.48
N VAL A 510 -7.21 -9.02 20.39
CA VAL A 510 -5.82 -8.53 20.31
C VAL A 510 -5.84 -7.00 20.26
N LYS A 511 -5.07 -6.38 21.16
CA LYS A 511 -4.78 -4.95 21.12
C LYS A 511 -3.39 -4.74 20.52
N PHE A 512 -3.31 -4.08 19.38
CA PHE A 512 -2.07 -3.57 18.82
C PHE A 512 -1.84 -2.13 19.28
N LYS A 513 -0.66 -1.86 19.83
CA LYS A 513 -0.20 -0.51 20.13
C LYS A 513 0.56 0.02 18.92
N LEU A 514 0.15 1.17 18.40
CA LEU A 514 0.86 1.85 17.32
C LEU A 514 1.84 2.87 17.89
N TYR A 515 2.97 3.09 17.22
CA TYR A 515 3.92 4.14 17.62
C TYR A 515 3.34 5.54 17.49
N SER A 516 2.41 5.72 16.58
CA SER A 516 1.63 6.94 16.39
C SER A 516 0.30 6.61 15.71
N PRO A 517 -0.70 7.51 15.77
CA PRO A 517 -1.97 7.30 15.09
C PRO A 517 -1.76 7.05 13.59
N TYR A 518 -2.29 5.93 13.09
CA TYR A 518 -2.05 5.51 11.71
C TYR A 518 -3.29 4.88 11.08
N ALA A 519 -4.10 5.69 10.40
CA ALA A 519 -5.33 5.28 9.71
C ALA A 519 -5.11 4.17 8.66
N PRO A 520 -4.02 4.15 7.87
CA PRO A 520 -3.78 3.09 6.88
C PRO A 520 -3.51 1.69 7.46
N ILE A 521 -3.34 1.53 8.77
CA ILE A 521 -2.83 0.30 9.40
C ILE A 521 -3.61 -0.97 9.01
N LEU A 522 -4.90 -0.87 8.72
CA LEU A 522 -5.70 -2.02 8.30
C LEU A 522 -5.20 -2.61 6.97
N HIS A 523 -4.72 -1.77 6.05
CA HIS A 523 -4.16 -2.22 4.78
C HIS A 523 -2.83 -2.97 4.97
N ILE A 524 -2.04 -2.63 5.99
CA ILE A 524 -0.84 -3.39 6.36
C ILE A 524 -1.21 -4.81 6.80
N PHE A 525 -2.31 -4.97 7.55
CA PHE A 525 -2.79 -6.29 7.98
C PHE A 525 -3.30 -7.17 6.84
N THR A 526 -3.40 -6.65 5.61
CA THR A 526 -3.70 -7.43 4.40
C THR A 526 -2.45 -7.98 3.70
N THR A 527 -1.25 -7.64 4.16
CA THR A 527 0.02 -8.03 3.51
C THR A 527 0.49 -9.42 3.94
N GLY A 528 1.40 -10.01 3.16
CA GLY A 528 2.02 -11.31 3.45
C GLY A 528 2.58 -11.43 4.88
N PRO A 529 3.37 -10.46 5.38
CA PRO A 529 3.89 -10.47 6.75
C PRO A 529 2.82 -10.51 7.85
N ALA A 530 1.59 -10.09 7.56
CA ALA A 530 0.48 -10.14 8.52
C ALA A 530 -0.27 -11.49 8.57
N SER A 531 0.24 -12.50 7.85
CA SER A 531 -0.30 -13.87 7.85
C SER A 531 -0.23 -14.52 9.23
N ILE A 532 -1.28 -15.28 9.57
CA ILE A 532 -1.40 -15.92 10.89
C ILE A 532 -0.93 -17.37 10.85
N ILE A 533 0.01 -17.68 11.73
CA ILE A 533 0.59 -19.00 11.96
C ILE A 533 0.25 -19.50 13.37
N SER A 534 0.45 -20.79 13.63
CA SER A 534 0.35 -21.35 14.99
C SER A 534 1.65 -21.15 15.75
N MET A 535 1.56 -20.53 16.93
CA MET A 535 2.66 -20.41 17.88
C MET A 535 3.13 -21.79 18.36
N GLN A 536 2.19 -22.73 18.54
CA GLN A 536 2.51 -24.08 18.98
C GLN A 536 3.31 -24.85 17.93
N TYR A 537 2.95 -24.75 16.65
CA TYR A 537 3.75 -25.34 15.58
C TYR A 537 5.15 -24.71 15.51
N ALA A 538 5.22 -23.38 15.57
CA ALA A 538 6.49 -22.65 15.46
C ALA A 538 7.47 -22.96 16.60
N LEU A 539 6.99 -23.04 17.85
CA LEU A 539 7.84 -23.21 19.04
C LEU A 539 8.03 -24.65 19.48
N GLY A 540 7.21 -25.59 19.02
CA GLY A 540 7.28 -27.00 19.40
C GLY A 540 7.27 -27.19 20.92
N ASP A 541 8.30 -27.86 21.45
CA ASP A 541 8.43 -28.18 22.88
C ASP A 541 8.51 -26.94 23.79
N ASN A 542 8.90 -25.78 23.25
CA ASN A 542 8.97 -24.53 24.00
C ASN A 542 7.59 -23.85 24.17
N TYR A 543 6.56 -24.29 23.45
CA TYR A 543 5.26 -23.63 23.39
C TYR A 543 4.64 -23.41 24.77
N GLU A 544 4.49 -24.46 25.58
CA GLU A 544 3.82 -24.38 26.89
C GLU A 544 4.53 -23.43 27.85
N LYS A 545 5.86 -23.37 27.77
CA LYS A 545 6.66 -22.47 28.60
C LYS A 545 6.57 -21.04 28.11
N ALA A 546 6.69 -20.81 26.80
CA ALA A 546 6.55 -19.49 26.18
C ALA A 546 5.15 -18.90 26.38
N LEU A 547 4.10 -19.73 26.35
CA LEU A 547 2.72 -19.31 26.63
C LEU A 547 2.56 -18.80 28.07
N LYS A 548 3.14 -19.52 29.04
CA LYS A 548 3.10 -19.12 30.46
C LYS A 548 3.96 -17.88 30.73
N ASP A 549 5.18 -17.84 30.21
CA ASP A 549 6.11 -16.73 30.42
C ASP A 549 5.60 -15.42 29.82
N SER A 550 4.91 -15.50 28.68
CA SER A 550 4.25 -14.34 28.06
C SER A 550 2.93 -13.96 28.73
N ASN A 551 2.55 -14.63 29.82
CA ASN A 551 1.27 -14.43 30.49
C ASN A 551 0.10 -14.51 29.49
N TYR A 552 0.09 -15.55 28.65
CA TYR A 552 -0.91 -15.78 27.61
C TYR A 552 -1.06 -14.58 26.66
N GLY A 553 0.05 -14.03 26.19
CA GLY A 553 0.09 -12.89 25.27
C GLY A 553 -0.10 -11.52 25.90
N ARG A 554 -0.15 -11.40 27.23
CA ARG A 554 -0.15 -10.10 27.93
C ARG A 554 1.24 -9.48 28.10
N ASN A 555 2.30 -10.28 27.92
CA ASN A 555 3.69 -9.86 27.94
C ASN A 555 4.44 -10.50 26.74
N PRO A 556 4.20 -10.03 25.51
CA PRO A 556 4.80 -10.63 24.31
C PRO A 556 6.34 -10.53 24.30
N SER A 557 6.94 -9.58 25.02
CA SER A 557 8.41 -9.46 25.13
C SER A 557 9.09 -10.72 25.68
N ALA A 558 8.37 -11.53 26.47
CA ALA A 558 8.90 -12.79 27.00
C ALA A 558 9.24 -13.81 25.90
N TRP A 559 8.61 -13.72 24.72
CA TRP A 559 8.89 -14.59 23.58
C TRP A 559 10.31 -14.43 23.04
N ALA A 560 11.01 -13.34 23.37
CA ALA A 560 12.41 -13.12 22.98
C ALA A 560 13.38 -14.16 23.57
N SER A 561 12.97 -14.90 24.60
CA SER A 561 13.73 -16.04 25.14
C SER A 561 13.65 -17.30 24.26
N TYR A 562 12.73 -17.31 23.28
CA TYR A 562 12.39 -18.47 22.45
C TYR A 562 12.57 -18.19 20.95
N VAL A 563 12.57 -16.92 20.56
CA VAL A 563 12.76 -16.46 19.18
C VAL A 563 13.91 -15.45 19.14
N ILE A 564 14.94 -15.74 18.35
CA ILE A 564 16.08 -14.86 18.10
C ILE A 564 15.91 -14.10 16.78
N PRO A 565 16.58 -12.95 16.58
CA PRO A 565 16.55 -12.26 15.29
C PRO A 565 17.29 -13.04 14.20
N GLY A 566 16.88 -12.83 12.95
CA GLY A 566 17.55 -13.35 11.77
C GLY A 566 17.16 -14.77 11.38
N GLU A 567 17.75 -15.24 10.28
CA GLU A 567 17.46 -16.53 9.65
C GLU A 567 17.97 -17.74 10.45
N ASP A 568 18.78 -17.50 11.49
CA ASP A 568 19.26 -18.56 12.35
C ASP A 568 18.23 -19.07 13.34
N ASP A 569 17.13 -18.33 13.52
CA ASP A 569 16.05 -18.69 14.40
C ASP A 569 15.38 -20.02 14.00
N SER A 570 15.07 -20.83 15.02
CA SER A 570 14.48 -22.15 14.83
C SER A 570 13.10 -22.11 14.17
N THR A 571 12.30 -21.08 14.44
CA THR A 571 10.96 -20.93 13.85
C THR A 571 11.06 -20.60 12.37
N PHE A 572 12.04 -19.77 11.97
CA PHE A 572 12.30 -19.45 10.57
C PHE A 572 12.79 -20.66 9.80
N LYS A 573 13.79 -21.37 10.35
CA LYS A 573 14.33 -22.61 9.75
C LYS A 573 13.25 -23.68 9.55
N LEU A 574 12.24 -23.71 10.41
CA LEU A 574 11.09 -24.60 10.26
C LEU A 574 10.15 -24.14 9.14
N LEU A 575 9.64 -22.91 9.23
CA LEU A 575 8.59 -22.40 8.35
C LEU A 575 9.07 -22.16 6.92
N LYS A 576 10.37 -21.93 6.72
CA LYS A 576 10.92 -21.72 5.37
C LYS A 576 10.74 -22.93 4.44
N ASP A 577 10.79 -24.14 4.99
CA ASP A 577 10.72 -25.39 4.23
C ASP A 577 9.42 -26.15 4.48
N LYS A 578 8.79 -25.94 5.64
CA LYS A 578 7.61 -26.67 6.11
C LYS A 578 6.48 -25.70 6.51
N PRO A 579 5.86 -25.01 5.54
CA PRO A 579 4.70 -24.16 5.81
C PRO A 579 3.51 -24.96 6.34
N ILE A 580 2.74 -24.32 7.19
CA ILE A 580 1.41 -24.76 7.64
C ILE A 580 0.35 -23.92 6.95
N SER A 581 -0.92 -24.32 7.02
CA SER A 581 -2.01 -23.60 6.36
C SER A 581 -3.12 -23.20 7.31
N THR A 582 -3.41 -21.90 7.34
CA THR A 582 -4.69 -21.34 7.84
C THR A 582 -5.61 -20.91 6.70
N GLY A 583 -5.16 -21.05 5.44
CA GLY A 583 -5.84 -20.67 4.21
C GLY A 583 -6.58 -21.81 3.52
N PRO A 584 -7.21 -21.55 2.36
CA PRO A 584 -7.99 -22.53 1.59
C PRO A 584 -7.16 -23.67 1.00
N TYR A 585 -5.85 -23.51 0.83
CA TYR A 585 -4.94 -24.55 0.34
C TYR A 585 -3.80 -24.80 1.32
N TYR A 586 -3.15 -25.95 1.22
CA TYR A 586 -1.85 -26.22 1.85
C TYR A 586 -0.84 -26.69 0.81
N VAL A 587 0.44 -26.46 1.09
CA VAL A 587 1.54 -27.00 0.28
C VAL A 587 1.65 -28.49 0.58
N ALA A 588 1.27 -29.34 -0.38
CA ALA A 588 1.31 -30.80 -0.24
C ALA A 588 2.68 -31.37 -0.60
N SER A 589 3.34 -30.80 -1.61
CA SER A 589 4.71 -31.11 -1.98
C SER A 589 5.24 -30.00 -2.90
N TYR A 590 6.56 -29.90 -3.03
CA TYR A 590 7.19 -28.99 -3.97
C TYR A 590 8.55 -29.53 -4.40
N LYS A 591 9.04 -29.03 -5.53
CA LYS A 591 10.41 -29.20 -6.00
C LYS A 591 10.87 -27.85 -6.54
N GLU A 592 11.92 -27.33 -5.93
CA GLU A 592 12.53 -26.03 -6.27
C GLU A 592 12.76 -25.87 -7.77
N ASP A 593 12.44 -24.68 -8.28
CA ASP A 593 12.48 -24.29 -9.70
C ASP A 593 11.74 -25.24 -10.65
N THR A 594 10.84 -26.09 -10.12
CA THR A 594 10.10 -27.07 -10.92
C THR A 594 8.59 -26.98 -10.70
N TYR A 595 8.10 -27.19 -9.47
CA TYR A 595 6.66 -27.16 -9.17
C TYR A 595 6.37 -26.92 -7.69
N ILE A 596 5.18 -26.37 -7.41
CA ILE A 596 4.54 -26.35 -6.08
C ILE A 596 3.15 -26.98 -6.24
N LEU A 597 2.87 -28.04 -5.48
CA LEU A 597 1.55 -28.70 -5.47
C LEU A 597 0.75 -28.19 -4.27
N LEU A 598 -0.30 -27.42 -4.56
CA LEU A 598 -1.29 -26.99 -3.58
C LEU A 598 -2.49 -27.97 -3.58
N LYS A 599 -2.96 -28.35 -2.40
CA LYS A 599 -4.20 -29.14 -2.21
C LYS A 599 -5.19 -28.37 -1.36
N ILE A 600 -6.49 -28.57 -1.61
CA ILE A 600 -7.56 -27.95 -0.82
C ILE A 600 -7.36 -28.34 0.65
N ASN A 601 -7.44 -27.36 1.54
CA ASN A 601 -7.32 -27.57 2.97
C ASN A 601 -8.65 -28.08 3.55
N PRO A 602 -8.72 -29.35 4.01
CA PRO A 602 -9.94 -29.91 4.60
C PRO A 602 -10.43 -29.18 5.85
N TYR A 603 -9.55 -28.43 6.51
CA TYR A 603 -9.82 -27.77 7.78
C TYR A 603 -10.03 -26.26 7.64
N TYR A 604 -10.15 -25.75 6.41
CA TYR A 604 -10.32 -24.31 6.23
C TYR A 604 -11.65 -23.81 6.79
N TRP A 605 -11.55 -22.82 7.68
CA TRP A 605 -12.64 -22.35 8.52
C TRP A 605 -13.75 -21.61 7.76
N ASN A 606 -13.45 -20.99 6.60
CA ASN A 606 -14.44 -20.23 5.83
C ASN A 606 -15.18 -21.09 4.80
N SER A 607 -15.37 -22.38 5.08
CA SER A 607 -15.98 -23.38 4.17
C SER A 607 -17.37 -23.02 3.64
N ASP A 608 -18.04 -22.04 4.24
CA ASP A 608 -19.36 -21.56 3.84
C ASP A 608 -19.33 -20.48 2.76
N ILE A 609 -18.16 -19.83 2.50
CA ILE A 609 -18.05 -18.82 1.44
C ILE A 609 -18.42 -19.41 0.07
N TRP A 610 -17.99 -20.65 -0.19
CA TRP A 610 -18.36 -21.40 -1.37
C TRP A 610 -19.85 -21.68 -1.47
N LEU A 611 -20.49 -22.04 -0.35
CA LEU A 611 -21.92 -22.31 -0.33
C LEU A 611 -22.72 -21.02 -0.61
N LYS A 612 -22.32 -19.90 -0.02
CA LYS A 612 -22.97 -18.60 -0.21
C LYS A 612 -22.83 -18.09 -1.66
N LEU A 613 -21.65 -18.24 -2.25
CA LEU A 613 -21.36 -17.72 -3.59
C LEU A 613 -21.83 -18.65 -4.70
N TYR A 614 -21.71 -19.97 -4.51
CA TYR A 614 -21.82 -20.96 -5.57
C TYR A 614 -22.77 -22.11 -5.27
N GLY A 615 -23.39 -22.14 -4.08
CA GLY A 615 -24.36 -23.18 -3.72
C GLY A 615 -23.75 -24.57 -3.49
N TYR A 616 -22.42 -24.70 -3.38
CA TYR A 616 -21.75 -25.96 -3.07
C TYR A 616 -20.63 -25.76 -2.03
N LYS A 617 -20.24 -26.84 -1.36
CA LYS A 617 -19.09 -26.88 -0.45
C LYS A 617 -18.00 -27.76 -1.08
N PRO A 618 -16.77 -27.28 -1.28
CA PRO A 618 -15.68 -28.10 -1.80
C PRO A 618 -15.52 -29.34 -0.91
N LYS A 619 -15.47 -30.51 -1.52
CA LYS A 619 -15.13 -31.73 -0.79
C LYS A 619 -13.60 -31.81 -0.71
N PRO A 620 -13.05 -32.09 0.48
CA PRO A 620 -11.60 -32.19 0.67
C PRO A 620 -10.96 -33.38 -0.05
#